data_AF-A0AAU6VAJ7-F1
#
_entry.id   AF-A0AAU6VAJ7-F1
#
_cell.length_a   1.000
_cell.length_b   1.000
_cell.length_c   1.000
_cell.angle_alpha   90.00
_cell.angle_beta   90.00
_cell.angle_gamma   90.00
#
_symmetry.space_group_name_H-M   'P 1'
#
loop_
_entity.id
_entity.type
_entity.pdbx_description
1 polymer ?
#
loop_
_entity_poly.entity_id
_entity_poly.type
_entity_poly.pdbx_seq_one_letter_code
_entity_poly.pdbx_strand_id
1 'polypeptide(L)'
;MSGSSSNSALIVKASNFKWCTGEHQIRSFSTSSGFKSEFCCQCGSPVPNISSNGDSYWVPAGLLSEPVDTKVSAHVYVGSHASWDVGFMNDGIPQFDTMPTEQDWLKICEK
;
A
#
# COMPACT_ATOMS: atom_id res chain seq x y z
N MET A 1 -12.23 6.78 0.68
CA MET A 1 -13.13 5.62 0.48
C MET A 1 -13.41 5.03 1.85
N SER A 2 -14.63 5.11 2.36
CA SER A 2 -14.98 4.71 3.75
C SER A 2 -15.78 3.41 3.83
N GLY A 3 -15.71 2.57 2.80
CA GLY A 3 -16.51 1.33 2.70
C GLY A 3 -15.81 0.17 2.00
N SER A 4 -14.48 0.22 1.81
CA SER A 4 -13.70 -0.94 1.39
C SER A 4 -13.25 -1.75 2.60
N SER A 5 -13.10 -3.06 2.43
CA SER A 5 -12.57 -3.94 3.49
C SER A 5 -11.05 -3.88 3.61
N SER A 6 -10.36 -3.46 2.55
CA SER A 6 -8.91 -3.34 2.45
C SER A 6 -8.50 -2.15 1.58
N ASN A 7 -7.18 -1.89 1.50
CA ASN A 7 -6.59 -1.04 0.48
C ASN A 7 -5.71 -1.88 -0.45
N SER A 8 -5.51 -1.40 -1.68
CA SER A 8 -4.59 -2.00 -2.63
C SER A 8 -3.56 -0.97 -3.04
N ALA A 9 -2.31 -1.41 -3.19
CA ALA A 9 -1.20 -0.53 -3.50
C ALA A 9 -0.10 -1.25 -4.27
N LEU A 10 0.70 -0.44 -4.95
CA LEU A 10 1.89 -0.83 -5.67
C LEU A 10 3.11 -0.43 -4.85
N ILE A 11 4.17 -1.24 -4.97
CA ILE A 11 5.50 -0.91 -4.45
C ILE A 11 6.35 -0.48 -5.63
N VAL A 12 6.77 0.79 -5.61
CA VAL A 12 7.53 1.40 -6.70
C VAL A 12 8.90 1.79 -6.17
N LYS A 13 9.99 1.40 -6.84
CA LYS A 13 11.34 1.85 -6.46
C LYS A 13 11.39 3.38 -6.42
N ALA A 14 12.06 3.95 -5.42
CA ALA A 14 12.17 5.41 -5.29
C ALA A 14 12.78 6.07 -6.53
N SER A 15 13.71 5.37 -7.21
CA SER A 15 14.29 5.82 -8.49
C SER A 15 13.28 5.97 -9.63
N ASN A 16 12.13 5.30 -9.55
CA ASN A 16 11.10 5.27 -10.58
C ASN A 16 9.88 6.13 -10.22
N PHE A 17 9.94 6.85 -9.10
CA PHE A 17 8.87 7.72 -8.64
C PHE A 17 9.33 9.18 -8.63
N LYS A 18 8.45 10.09 -9.05
CA LYS A 18 8.68 11.52 -8.96
C LYS A 18 7.37 12.26 -8.70
N TRP A 19 7.38 13.15 -7.71
CA TRP A 19 6.34 14.15 -7.55
C TRP A 19 6.42 15.18 -8.68
N CYS A 20 5.37 15.25 -9.51
CA CYS A 20 5.26 16.30 -10.53
C CYS A 20 4.79 17.62 -9.90
N THR A 21 3.82 17.54 -8.99
CA THR A 21 3.17 18.70 -8.33
C THR A 21 2.56 18.28 -6.99
N GLY A 22 2.22 19.26 -6.16
CA GLY A 22 1.34 19.04 -5.00
C GLY A 22 2.01 18.45 -3.74
N GLU A 23 3.30 18.13 -3.78
CA GLU A 23 4.04 17.58 -2.64
C GLU A 23 3.95 18.47 -1.38
N HIS A 24 3.96 19.79 -1.55
CA HIS A 24 3.80 20.76 -0.46
C HIS A 24 2.43 20.72 0.24
N GLN A 25 1.43 20.04 -0.34
CA GLN A 25 0.09 19.87 0.22
C GLN A 25 -0.06 18.56 1.00
N ILE A 26 1.00 17.78 1.12
CA ILE A 26 0.99 16.51 1.84
C ILE A 26 1.07 16.80 3.35
N ARG A 27 0.28 16.04 4.11
CA ARG A 27 0.35 15.97 5.57
C ARG A 27 0.66 14.54 5.97
N SER A 28 1.49 14.41 6.98
CA SER A 28 1.89 13.12 7.54
C SER A 28 1.36 12.99 8.95
N PHE A 29 0.81 11.82 9.26
CA PHE A 29 0.43 11.39 10.60
C PHE A 29 1.26 10.16 10.97
N SER A 30 1.78 10.13 12.18
CA SER A 30 2.56 9.00 12.69
C SER A 30 2.15 8.65 14.12
N THR A 31 2.23 7.36 14.46
CA THR A 31 1.99 6.86 15.81
C THR A 31 3.29 6.40 16.47
N SER A 32 3.25 6.20 17.79
CA SER A 32 4.37 5.59 18.54
C SER A 32 4.65 4.14 18.15
N SER A 33 3.68 3.44 17.54
CA SER A 33 3.88 2.08 17.00
C SER A 33 4.67 2.05 15.68
N GLY A 34 5.01 3.22 15.13
CA GLY A 34 5.69 3.33 13.85
C GLY A 34 4.78 3.33 12.63
N PHE A 35 3.44 3.26 12.82
CA PHE A 35 2.51 3.46 11.72
C PHE A 35 2.62 4.90 11.21
N LYS A 36 2.70 5.06 9.88
CA LYS A 36 2.76 6.33 9.18
C LYS A 36 1.70 6.35 8.08
N SER A 37 1.00 7.47 7.97
CA SER A 37 0.05 7.74 6.89
C SER A 37 0.32 9.11 6.31
N GLU A 38 0.28 9.23 4.99
CA GLU A 38 0.43 10.49 4.27
C GLU A 38 -0.80 10.73 3.39
N PHE A 39 -1.32 11.94 3.43
CA PHE A 39 -2.57 12.30 2.76
C PHE A 39 -2.58 13.75 2.29
N CYS A 40 -3.41 14.04 1.29
CA CYS A 40 -3.62 15.39 0.78
C CYS A 40 -4.39 16.24 1.81
N CYS A 41 -3.87 17.42 2.16
CA CYS A 41 -4.52 18.30 3.15
C CYS A 41 -5.84 18.92 2.67
N GLN A 42 -6.09 18.93 1.35
CA GLN A 42 -7.31 19.52 0.79
C GLN A 42 -8.47 18.52 0.72
N CYS A 43 -8.21 17.28 0.27
CA CYS A 43 -9.26 16.28 0.05
C CYS A 43 -9.20 15.07 0.98
N GLY A 44 -8.15 14.94 1.80
CA GLY A 44 -7.97 13.81 2.72
C GLY A 44 -7.64 12.48 2.06
N SER A 45 -7.43 12.43 0.75
CA SER A 45 -7.09 11.19 0.05
C SER A 45 -5.68 10.70 0.43
N PRO A 46 -5.46 9.39 0.63
CA PRO A 46 -4.13 8.84 0.86
C PRO A 46 -3.27 9.07 -0.38
N VAL A 47 -1.98 9.34 -0.16
CA VAL A 47 -1.03 9.60 -1.23
C VAL A 47 0.17 8.65 -1.14
N PRO A 48 1.04 8.60 -2.19
CA PRO A 48 2.26 7.82 -2.11
C PRO A 48 3.08 8.18 -0.88
N ASN A 49 3.54 7.16 -0.15
CA ASN A 49 4.42 7.33 1.01
C ASN A 49 5.69 6.52 0.86
N ILE A 50 6.80 7.10 1.29
CA ILE A 50 8.13 6.48 1.20
C ILE A 50 8.33 5.47 2.34
N SER A 51 8.93 4.32 2.02
CA SER A 51 9.32 3.31 3.00
C SER A 51 10.36 3.86 3.98
N SER A 52 10.42 3.29 5.18
CA SER A 52 11.31 3.76 6.24
C SER A 52 12.80 3.74 5.87
N ASN A 53 13.21 2.85 4.96
CA ASN A 53 14.58 2.80 4.41
C ASN A 53 14.82 3.74 3.22
N GLY A 54 13.78 4.37 2.66
CA GLY A 54 13.88 5.30 1.54
C GLY A 54 13.92 4.66 0.14
N ASP A 55 13.90 3.33 0.04
CA ASP A 55 14.16 2.63 -1.23
C ASP A 55 12.94 2.51 -2.14
N SER A 56 11.73 2.69 -1.59
CA SER A 56 10.49 2.47 -2.32
C SER A 56 9.36 3.38 -1.85
N TYR A 57 8.37 3.57 -2.72
CA TYR A 57 7.09 4.17 -2.42
C TYR A 57 6.01 3.11 -2.38
N TRP A 58 5.20 3.16 -1.34
CA TRP A 58 3.86 2.59 -1.35
C TRP A 58 2.94 3.56 -2.08
N VAL A 59 2.34 3.13 -3.20
CA VAL A 59 1.48 3.95 -4.06
C VAL A 59 0.08 3.37 -4.05
N PRO A 60 -0.95 4.06 -3.50
CA PRO A 60 -2.31 3.53 -3.52
C PRO A 60 -2.79 3.33 -4.97
N ALA A 61 -3.30 2.14 -5.27
CA ALA A 61 -3.67 1.74 -6.63
C ALA A 61 -4.82 2.60 -7.20
N GLY A 62 -5.71 3.11 -6.33
CA GLY A 62 -6.80 4.01 -6.73
C GLY A 62 -6.35 5.38 -7.22
N LEU A 63 -5.06 5.71 -7.19
CA LEU A 63 -4.50 6.94 -7.78
C LEU A 63 -4.07 6.76 -9.24
N LEU A 64 -4.03 5.53 -9.75
CA LEU A 64 -3.68 5.28 -11.14
C LEU A 64 -4.85 5.68 -12.05
N SER A 65 -4.58 6.57 -13.00
CA SER A 65 -5.58 7.00 -13.99
C SER A 65 -5.70 6.03 -15.16
N GLU A 66 -4.61 5.35 -15.49
CA GLU A 66 -4.54 4.40 -16.60
C GLU A 66 -4.56 2.95 -16.08
N PRO A 67 -5.13 2.01 -16.86
CA PRO A 67 -5.03 0.59 -16.57
C PRO A 67 -3.57 0.16 -16.47
N VAL A 68 -3.28 -0.68 -15.48
CA VAL A 68 -1.97 -1.33 -15.32
C VAL A 68 -2.14 -2.82 -15.52
N ASP A 69 -1.23 -3.43 -16.29
CA ASP A 69 -1.16 -4.89 -16.44
C ASP A 69 -0.44 -5.49 -15.23
N THR A 70 -1.16 -5.54 -14.11
CA THR A 70 -0.66 -6.12 -12.86
C THR A 70 -1.80 -6.80 -12.10
N LYS A 71 -1.42 -7.60 -11.11
CA LYS A 71 -2.32 -8.42 -10.30
C LYS A 71 -1.85 -8.37 -8.85
N VAL A 72 -2.76 -8.65 -7.92
CA VAL A 72 -2.42 -8.71 -6.50
C VAL A 72 -1.40 -9.84 -6.28
N SER A 73 -0.26 -9.49 -5.68
CA SER A 73 0.83 -10.43 -5.43
C SER A 73 0.81 -11.02 -4.02
N ALA A 74 0.15 -10.35 -3.07
CA ALA A 74 -0.01 -10.79 -1.69
C ALA A 74 -1.16 -10.05 -0.99
N HIS A 75 -1.82 -10.73 -0.05
CA HIS A 75 -2.70 -10.12 0.94
C HIS A 75 -1.96 -10.04 2.28
N VAL A 76 -1.90 -8.85 2.86
CA VAL A 76 -1.11 -8.58 4.09
C VAL A 76 -2.05 -8.07 5.18
N TYR A 77 -1.73 -8.41 6.44
CA TYR A 77 -2.57 -8.13 7.60
C TYR A 77 -3.94 -8.82 7.58
N VAL A 78 -4.04 -9.99 6.93
CA VAL A 78 -5.29 -10.75 6.88
C VAL A 78 -5.77 -11.16 8.28
N GLY A 79 -4.89 -11.25 9.28
CA GLY A 79 -5.29 -11.54 10.66
C GLY A 79 -6.22 -10.48 11.27
N SER A 80 -6.30 -9.29 10.67
CA SER A 80 -7.19 -8.20 11.08
C SER A 80 -8.44 -8.04 10.19
N HIS A 81 -8.67 -8.94 9.23
CA HIS A 81 -9.83 -8.85 8.34
C HIS A 81 -11.15 -9.00 9.12
N ALA A 82 -12.20 -8.34 8.64
CA ALA A 82 -13.54 -8.55 9.20
C ALA A 82 -14.06 -9.93 8.80
N SER A 83 -14.80 -10.61 9.68
CA SER A 83 -15.27 -11.99 9.45
C SER A 83 -16.16 -12.19 8.21
N TRP A 84 -16.73 -11.11 7.68
CA TRP A 84 -17.54 -11.13 6.45
C TRP A 84 -16.71 -10.97 5.17
N ASP A 85 -15.44 -10.55 5.25
CA ASP A 85 -14.57 -10.37 4.10
C ASP A 85 -13.77 -11.65 3.80
N VAL A 86 -14.41 -12.60 3.12
CA VAL A 86 -13.84 -13.93 2.87
C VAL A 86 -13.46 -14.18 1.41
N GLY A 87 -13.64 -13.18 0.53
CA GLY A 87 -13.47 -13.34 -0.92
C GLY A 87 -12.03 -13.66 -1.33
N PHE A 88 -11.04 -13.13 -0.61
CA PHE A 88 -9.62 -13.33 -0.89
C PHE A 88 -9.08 -14.67 -0.38
N MET A 89 -9.81 -15.36 0.52
CA MET A 89 -9.28 -16.53 1.24
C MET A 89 -8.88 -17.70 0.33
N ASN A 90 -9.47 -17.80 -0.87
CA ASN A 90 -9.31 -18.94 -1.77
C ASN A 90 -8.83 -18.55 -3.18
N ASP A 91 -8.26 -17.36 -3.36
CA ASP A 91 -7.78 -16.90 -4.67
C ASP A 91 -6.38 -17.45 -5.05
N GLY A 92 -5.74 -18.21 -4.16
CA GLY A 92 -4.43 -18.81 -4.38
C GLY A 92 -3.26 -17.82 -4.27
N ILE A 93 -3.52 -16.58 -3.85
CA ILE A 93 -2.51 -15.55 -3.62
C ILE A 93 -1.95 -15.74 -2.20
N PRO A 94 -0.63 -15.53 -1.97
CA PRO A 94 -0.04 -15.56 -0.64
C PRO A 94 -0.77 -14.64 0.34
N GLN A 95 -1.10 -15.17 1.52
CA GLN A 95 -1.79 -14.46 2.59
C GLN A 95 -0.93 -14.43 3.85
N PHE A 96 -0.84 -13.26 4.48
CA PHE A 96 -0.02 -13.04 5.67
C PHE A 96 -0.84 -12.38 6.77
N ASP A 97 -0.86 -12.99 7.96
CA ASP A 97 -1.61 -12.48 9.11
C ASP A 97 -1.17 -11.08 9.54
N THR A 98 0.11 -10.76 9.32
CA THR A 98 0.76 -9.48 9.60
C THR A 98 1.73 -9.12 8.47
N MET A 99 2.64 -8.17 8.66
CA MET A 99 3.67 -7.83 7.66
C MET A 99 4.55 -9.06 7.34
N PRO A 100 4.85 -9.37 6.07
CA PRO A 100 5.74 -10.46 5.73
C PRO A 100 7.15 -10.24 6.28
N THR A 101 7.91 -11.32 6.44
CA THR A 101 9.35 -11.21 6.67
C THR A 101 10.02 -10.51 5.49
N GLU A 102 11.18 -9.89 5.71
CA GLU A 102 11.93 -9.27 4.62
C GLU A 102 12.21 -10.27 3.48
N GLN A 103 12.52 -11.52 3.82
CA GLN A 103 12.76 -12.57 2.84
C GLN A 103 11.52 -12.88 1.99
N ASP A 104 10.34 -12.95 2.60
CA ASP A 104 9.09 -13.20 1.86
C ASP A 104 8.64 -11.97 1.08
N TRP A 105 8.87 -10.78 1.63
CA TRP A 105 8.61 -9.51 0.95
C TRP A 105 9.43 -9.37 -0.34
N LEU A 106 10.72 -9.69 -0.30
CA LEU A 106 11.57 -9.67 -1.49
C LEU A 106 11.06 -10.63 -2.57
N LYS A 107 10.65 -11.85 -2.21
CA LYS A 107 10.05 -12.79 -3.18
C LYS A 107 8.76 -12.29 -3.83
N ILE A 108 8.01 -11.43 -3.12
CA ILE A 108 6.78 -10.81 -3.63
C ILE A 108 7.13 -9.68 -4.60
N CYS A 109 8.12 -8.84 -4.26
CA CYS A 109 8.50 -7.66 -5.04
C CYS A 109 9.42 -7.95 -6.24
N GLU A 110 10.07 -9.10 -6.29
CA GLU A 110 10.95 -9.52 -7.41
C GLU A 110 10.19 -10.19 -8.58
N LYS A 111 8.88 -10.43 -8.42
CA LYS A 111 8.01 -10.95 -9.47
C LYS A 111 7.36 -9.83 -10.27
#